data_AF-A0A158KGL3-F1
#
_entry.id   AF-A0A158KGL3-F1
#
_cell.length_a   1.000
_cell.length_b   1.000
_cell.length_c   1.000
_cell.angle_alpha   90.00
_cell.angle_beta   90.00
_cell.angle_gamma   90.00
#
_symmetry.space_group_name_H-M   'P 1'
#
loop_
_entity.id
_entity.type
_entity.pdbx_description
1 polymer ?
#
loop_
_entity_poly.entity_id
_entity_poly.type
_entity_poly.pdbx_seq_one_letter_code
_entity_poly.pdbx_strand_id
1 'polypeptide(L)'
;MVEGESTAPARIRHRRHDRTRRQRRGSRQPVARLLRRREAARRRKRCHWMELKNRERPLEGTGATSVDAPPFDTPVKKPGRWSRRTAGSERWAKPALVAEVEFAEWTAEGVVRQASFRGLRLDKPASSVVREGGKTELPAPLPDLKITHPERVIDASSGITKADLVRYYASVAEWMLPHLRDRPVALVRAPDGMAGQLFFQKHAERTAMPGLAAHDRGLWPGHPPLLTVDTADALLAAAQMNSIEFHMWNSDVSRLDKPDRVIFDLDPGEGVKWAHVQEAALLVRALLSELELEARLKTSGGKGLHVVVPLGPRMDYAKVKAFSQSFVRHLAKTVPERFSAVSGPSNRIGKIYVDYLRNGKAQTTASAFSARARIGMGVSMPVAWEQLSDLKSGAQWNVQTAREYLSFQSSDPWKEFWSARQSLAAAIERLP
;
A
#
# COMPACT_ATOMS: atom_id res chain seq x y z
N MET A 1 21.51 6.10 87.92
CA MET A 1 22.15 5.38 89.05
C MET A 1 22.01 3.90 88.77
N VAL A 2 23.09 3.12 88.98
CA VAL A 2 23.13 1.65 89.14
C VAL A 2 22.43 0.85 88.02
N GLU A 3 23.13 0.41 86.98
CA GLU A 3 23.99 -0.79 86.93
C GLU A 3 23.28 -2.11 87.25
N GLY A 4 23.26 -2.99 86.23
CA GLY A 4 22.80 -4.37 86.28
C GLY A 4 23.45 -5.13 85.12
N GLU A 5 24.66 -5.63 85.38
CA GLU A 5 25.11 -7.03 85.21
C GLU A 5 24.59 -7.83 84.00
N SER A 6 25.45 -8.35 83.10
CA SER A 6 26.29 -9.59 83.23
C SER A 6 25.60 -10.78 82.52
N THR A 7 26.19 -11.74 81.79
CA THR A 7 27.50 -12.04 81.15
C THR A 7 27.23 -13.08 80.02
N ALA A 8 28.11 -13.57 79.12
CA ALA A 8 29.52 -13.38 78.76
C ALA A 8 29.70 -13.63 77.22
N PRO A 9 30.87 -13.38 76.58
CA PRO A 9 30.98 -13.23 75.11
C PRO A 9 31.98 -14.16 74.38
N ALA A 10 31.96 -14.13 73.03
CA ALA A 10 33.14 -14.34 72.18
C ALA A 10 33.02 -13.48 70.89
N ARG A 11 33.87 -12.47 70.68
CA ARG A 11 35.04 -12.44 69.75
C ARG A 11 34.66 -12.80 68.30
N ILE A 12 34.93 -12.00 67.26
CA ILE A 12 36.21 -11.29 66.95
C ILE A 12 35.98 -9.84 66.45
N ARG A 13 36.96 -8.96 66.72
CA ARG A 13 37.07 -7.52 66.40
C ARG A 13 37.93 -7.31 65.11
N HIS A 14 37.93 -6.19 64.39
CA HIS A 14 37.40 -4.83 64.64
C HIS A 14 37.25 -3.97 63.35
N ARG A 15 36.49 -2.87 63.48
CA ARG A 15 36.58 -1.60 62.72
C ARG A 15 36.28 -1.59 61.21
N ARG A 16 34.99 -1.44 60.91
CA ARG A 16 34.53 -0.21 60.23
C ARG A 16 33.91 0.73 61.28
N HIS A 17 34.17 2.03 61.15
CA HIS A 17 33.20 3.09 61.48
C HIS A 17 33.11 3.95 60.20
N ASP A 18 31.94 4.13 59.57
CA ASP A 18 30.73 4.79 60.08
C ASP A 18 30.95 6.30 60.22
N ARG A 19 30.35 7.10 59.32
CA ARG A 19 29.10 7.79 59.67
C ARG A 19 28.39 8.51 58.50
N THR A 20 27.07 8.45 58.58
CA THR A 20 26.07 9.47 58.17
C THR A 20 25.99 9.97 56.71
N ARG A 21 24.94 9.48 56.02
CA ARG A 21 23.70 10.25 55.76
C ARG A 21 23.83 11.69 55.18
N ARG A 22 23.79 11.84 53.86
CA ARG A 22 22.89 12.71 53.06
C ARG A 22 23.39 12.85 51.60
N GLN A 23 22.46 13.18 50.70
CA GLN A 23 22.67 13.77 49.37
C GLN A 23 23.62 13.01 48.42
N ARG A 24 23.02 12.09 47.63
CA ARG A 24 23.63 11.60 46.39
C ARG A 24 23.82 12.73 45.37
N ARG A 25 24.97 13.40 45.40
CA ARG A 25 25.55 14.06 44.22
C ARG A 25 26.61 13.14 43.61
N GLY A 26 26.22 12.42 42.56
CA GLY A 26 27.13 11.76 41.63
C GLY A 26 27.03 12.43 40.26
N SER A 27 28.08 13.18 39.91
CA SER A 27 28.71 13.24 38.58
C SER A 27 28.09 12.29 37.53
N ARG A 28 27.47 12.78 36.44
CA ARG A 28 28.14 13.27 35.19
C ARG A 28 29.30 12.33 34.83
N GLN A 29 29.29 11.46 33.80
CA GLN A 29 28.54 11.33 32.53
C GLN A 29 28.58 9.83 32.06
N PRO A 30 28.00 9.38 30.92
CA PRO A 30 27.06 9.99 29.97
C PRO A 30 25.86 9.08 29.57
N VAL A 31 24.62 9.43 29.93
CA VAL A 31 23.41 8.76 29.36
C VAL A 31 23.13 9.21 27.91
N ALA A 32 23.82 10.25 27.42
CA ALA A 32 23.66 10.83 26.08
C ALA A 32 24.07 9.91 24.90
N ARG A 33 24.60 8.70 25.15
CA ARG A 33 25.06 7.78 24.09
C ARG A 33 24.08 6.66 23.70
N LEU A 34 22.99 6.46 24.46
CA LEU A 34 22.02 5.38 24.18
C LEU A 34 20.84 5.82 23.29
N LEU A 35 20.48 7.10 23.31
CA LEU A 35 19.34 7.62 22.52
C LEU A 35 19.69 7.94 21.06
N ARG A 36 20.94 8.30 20.73
CA ARG A 36 21.36 8.56 19.33
C ARG A 36 21.65 7.30 18.50
N ARG A 37 21.45 6.08 19.04
CA ARG A 37 21.58 4.81 18.30
C ARG A 37 20.25 4.20 17.84
N ARG A 38 19.10 4.74 18.25
CA ARG A 38 17.77 4.25 17.80
C ARG A 38 17.18 4.99 16.59
N GLU A 39 17.76 6.11 16.18
CA GLU A 39 17.27 6.91 15.01
C GLU A 39 18.02 6.65 13.69
N ALA A 40 19.17 5.96 13.70
CA ALA A 40 19.98 5.76 12.49
C ALA A 40 19.69 4.45 11.71
N ALA A 41 18.83 3.57 12.25
CA ALA A 41 18.59 2.22 11.71
C ALA A 41 17.31 2.08 10.86
N ARG A 42 16.77 3.19 10.31
CA ARG A 42 15.54 3.21 9.50
C ARG A 42 15.76 3.87 8.13
N ARG A 43 16.68 3.36 7.31
CA ARG A 43 16.77 3.74 5.88
C ARG A 43 17.10 2.53 4.99
N ARG A 44 16.35 2.42 3.89
CA ARG A 44 16.53 1.53 2.71
C ARG A 44 16.17 0.05 2.92
N LYS A 45 14.88 -0.26 2.69
CA LYS A 45 14.48 -1.55 2.12
C LYS A 45 14.78 -1.53 0.62
N ARG A 46 15.48 -2.54 0.08
CA ARG A 46 15.60 -2.82 -1.36
C ARG A 46 15.89 -4.32 -1.55
N CYS A 47 14.90 -5.10 -1.99
CA CYS A 47 14.99 -6.55 -2.15
C CYS A 47 15.72 -6.91 -3.45
N HIS A 48 16.87 -7.59 -3.36
CA HIS A 48 17.67 -8.05 -4.51
C HIS A 48 18.41 -9.36 -4.13
N TRP A 49 18.98 -10.10 -5.09
CA TRP A 49 19.24 -11.55 -4.96
C TRP A 49 20.71 -11.96 -4.71
N MET A 50 20.92 -12.91 -3.77
CA MET A 50 22.12 -13.75 -3.43
C MET A 50 23.48 -13.06 -3.14
N GLU A 51 24.46 -13.65 -2.44
CA GLU A 51 24.70 -15.03 -1.94
C GLU A 51 25.17 -15.04 -0.44
N LEU A 52 25.21 -16.22 0.18
CA LEU A 52 25.49 -16.47 1.61
C LEU A 52 26.97 -16.31 2.05
N LYS A 53 27.18 -15.77 3.26
CA LYS A 53 28.38 -16.06 4.08
C LYS A 53 27.96 -16.45 5.50
N ASN A 54 28.14 -17.72 5.84
CA ASN A 54 27.94 -18.22 7.19
C ASN A 54 29.28 -18.43 7.90
N ARG A 55 29.30 -18.23 9.23
CA ARG A 55 30.44 -18.65 10.06
C ARG A 55 30.32 -20.16 10.31
N GLU A 56 31.44 -20.87 10.15
CA GLU A 56 31.75 -22.14 10.81
C GLU A 56 30.59 -23.16 10.85
N ARG A 57 30.24 -23.69 9.67
CA ARG A 57 29.68 -25.05 9.53
C ARG A 57 30.13 -25.63 8.18
N PRO A 58 30.50 -26.93 8.09
CA PRO A 58 30.77 -27.59 6.81
C PRO A 58 29.53 -27.56 5.91
N LEU A 59 29.73 -27.52 4.59
CA LEU A 59 28.65 -27.56 3.58
C LEU A 59 28.17 -28.99 3.27
N GLU A 60 28.36 -29.92 4.21
CA GLU A 60 27.91 -31.31 4.07
C GLU A 60 26.37 -31.38 4.15
N GLY A 61 25.76 -31.88 3.08
CA GLY A 61 24.29 -32.02 2.95
C GLY A 61 23.60 -31.01 2.01
N THR A 62 24.32 -30.08 1.38
CA THR A 62 23.70 -29.06 0.49
C THR A 62 23.73 -29.39 -1.01
N GLY A 63 24.47 -30.43 -1.43
CA GLY A 63 24.66 -30.77 -2.85
C GLY A 63 25.48 -29.74 -3.66
N ALA A 64 25.96 -28.67 -3.01
CA ALA A 64 26.69 -27.60 -3.67
C ALA A 64 28.14 -28.01 -4.01
N THR A 65 28.45 -28.11 -5.30
CA THR A 65 29.82 -28.38 -5.77
C THR A 65 30.69 -27.14 -5.58
N SER A 66 31.82 -27.26 -4.89
CA SER A 66 32.83 -26.20 -4.84
C SER A 66 33.48 -26.00 -6.21
N VAL A 67 33.85 -24.77 -6.53
CA VAL A 67 34.61 -24.41 -7.74
C VAL A 67 35.78 -23.50 -7.36
N ASP A 68 36.85 -23.52 -8.15
CA ASP A 68 38.09 -22.79 -7.83
C ASP A 68 38.08 -21.31 -8.25
N ALA A 69 37.11 -20.90 -9.06
CA ALA A 69 36.96 -19.57 -9.61
C ALA A 69 35.53 -19.01 -9.39
N PRO A 70 35.35 -17.68 -9.29
CA PRO A 70 34.03 -17.08 -9.15
C PRO A 70 33.13 -17.38 -10.36
N PRO A 71 31.86 -17.78 -10.18
CA PRO A 71 30.90 -17.97 -11.27
C PRO A 71 30.31 -16.65 -11.80
N PHE A 72 30.95 -15.51 -11.50
CA PHE A 72 30.48 -14.16 -11.82
C PHE A 72 31.64 -13.31 -12.36
N ASP A 73 31.36 -12.45 -13.34
CA ASP A 73 32.33 -11.50 -13.95
C ASP A 73 32.71 -10.32 -13.04
N THR A 74 32.88 -10.57 -11.74
CA THR A 74 33.22 -9.56 -10.73
C THR A 74 34.67 -9.74 -10.28
N PRO A 75 35.58 -8.78 -10.54
CA PRO A 75 37.00 -8.94 -10.25
C PRO A 75 37.29 -8.95 -8.75
N VAL A 76 37.76 -10.10 -8.25
CA VAL A 76 38.12 -10.30 -6.84
C VAL A 76 39.44 -9.58 -6.53
N LYS A 77 39.37 -8.36 -6.01
CA LYS A 77 40.58 -7.60 -5.62
C LYS A 77 41.18 -8.11 -4.30
N LYS A 78 42.52 -8.08 -4.22
CA LYS A 78 43.29 -8.48 -3.02
C LYS A 78 42.79 -7.76 -1.76
N PRO A 79 42.76 -8.41 -0.58
CA PRO A 79 42.32 -7.78 0.66
C PRO A 79 43.14 -6.52 0.97
N GLY A 80 42.44 -5.42 1.32
CA GLY A 80 43.10 -4.18 1.74
C GLY A 80 43.88 -4.33 3.05
N ARG A 81 44.82 -3.42 3.33
CA ARG A 81 45.80 -3.47 4.44
C ARG A 81 45.23 -3.67 5.86
N TRP A 82 43.94 -3.38 6.07
CA TRP A 82 43.23 -3.59 7.35
C TRP A 82 42.28 -4.80 7.35
N SER A 83 42.24 -5.60 6.29
CA SER A 83 41.48 -6.84 6.25
C SER A 83 42.17 -7.92 7.08
N ARG A 84 41.43 -8.51 8.03
CA ARG A 84 41.84 -9.75 8.71
C ARG A 84 41.60 -11.03 7.87
N ARG A 85 41.14 -10.91 6.63
CA ARG A 85 40.96 -12.05 5.72
C ARG A 85 42.26 -12.33 4.97
N THR A 86 42.74 -13.56 5.07
CA THR A 86 43.78 -14.10 4.17
C THR A 86 43.30 -13.99 2.73
N ALA A 87 44.18 -13.58 1.81
CA ALA A 87 43.85 -13.59 0.38
C ALA A 87 43.62 -15.04 -0.09
N GLY A 88 42.52 -15.29 -0.81
CA GLY A 88 42.16 -16.67 -1.20
C GLY A 88 41.45 -17.46 -0.09
N SER A 89 40.89 -16.79 0.92
CA SER A 89 39.97 -17.42 1.89
C SER A 89 38.52 -17.47 1.39
N GLU A 90 38.26 -16.92 0.22
CA GLU A 90 37.06 -17.08 -0.57
C GLU A 90 36.91 -18.55 -1.04
N ARG A 91 35.78 -19.18 -0.73
CA ARG A 91 35.34 -20.45 -1.35
C ARG A 91 34.20 -20.13 -2.31
N TRP A 92 34.26 -20.64 -3.53
CA TRP A 92 33.20 -20.49 -4.52
C TRP A 92 32.40 -21.78 -4.64
N ALA A 93 31.12 -21.66 -4.96
CA ALA A 93 30.22 -22.77 -5.21
C ALA A 93 29.57 -22.60 -6.58
N LYS A 94 29.19 -23.71 -7.22
CA LYS A 94 28.39 -23.69 -8.44
C LYS A 94 26.97 -23.19 -8.10
N PRO A 95 26.43 -22.15 -8.76
CA PRO A 95 25.11 -21.59 -8.47
C PRO A 95 24.01 -22.52 -8.99
N ALA A 96 23.65 -23.54 -8.19
CA ALA A 96 22.63 -24.54 -8.51
C ALA A 96 21.26 -24.25 -7.86
N LEU A 97 21.23 -23.44 -6.80
CA LEU A 97 20.03 -23.14 -6.00
C LEU A 97 19.85 -21.62 -5.87
N VAL A 98 18.60 -21.18 -5.71
CA VAL A 98 18.28 -19.77 -5.43
C VAL A 98 17.98 -19.59 -3.95
N ALA A 99 18.65 -18.62 -3.32
CA ALA A 99 18.41 -18.23 -1.94
C ALA A 99 17.79 -16.82 -1.86
N GLU A 100 16.79 -16.66 -1.01
CA GLU A 100 16.31 -15.35 -0.59
C GLU A 100 17.18 -14.85 0.57
N VAL A 101 17.68 -13.62 0.44
CA VAL A 101 18.65 -13.02 1.36
C VAL A 101 18.33 -11.55 1.55
N GLU A 102 18.22 -11.08 2.79
CA GLU A 102 18.09 -9.66 3.11
C GLU A 102 19.48 -9.08 3.43
N PHE A 103 19.78 -7.86 3.01
CA PHE A 103 21.07 -7.23 3.24
C PHE A 103 21.02 -5.70 3.26
N ALA A 104 22.07 -5.06 3.77
CA ALA A 104 22.11 -3.60 3.99
C ALA A 104 22.54 -2.81 2.74
N GLU A 105 23.59 -3.25 2.05
CA GLU A 105 24.11 -2.59 0.83
C GLU A 105 24.89 -3.56 -0.06
N TRP A 106 24.94 -3.25 -1.36
CA TRP A 106 26.03 -3.68 -2.24
C TRP A 106 27.22 -2.75 -2.03
N THR A 107 28.43 -3.29 -1.89
CA THR A 107 29.64 -2.48 -1.90
C THR A 107 29.99 -1.99 -3.31
N ALA A 108 30.90 -1.02 -3.41
CA ALA A 108 31.45 -0.57 -4.68
C ALA A 108 32.12 -1.71 -5.48
N GLU A 109 32.61 -2.74 -4.78
CA GLU A 109 33.20 -3.95 -5.36
C GLU A 109 32.17 -5.02 -5.74
N GLY A 110 30.86 -4.73 -5.67
CA GLY A 110 29.80 -5.67 -6.05
C GLY A 110 29.55 -6.81 -5.06
N VAL A 111 29.95 -6.66 -3.80
CA VAL A 111 29.75 -7.67 -2.75
C VAL A 111 28.62 -7.25 -1.80
N VAL A 112 27.82 -8.20 -1.33
CA VAL A 112 26.77 -7.94 -0.33
C VAL A 112 27.35 -7.68 1.07
N ARG A 113 26.85 -6.66 1.78
CA ARG A 113 27.15 -6.40 3.21
C ARG A 113 25.96 -6.66 4.12
N GLN A 114 26.26 -7.27 5.27
CA GLN A 114 25.30 -7.60 6.34
C GLN A 114 24.13 -8.47 5.86
N ALA A 115 24.45 -9.51 5.07
CA ALA A 115 23.49 -10.49 4.58
C ALA A 115 22.87 -11.33 5.72
N SER A 116 21.58 -11.64 5.60
CA SER A 116 20.81 -12.53 6.46
C SER A 116 19.95 -13.45 5.59
N PHE A 117 20.07 -14.77 5.78
CA PHE A 117 19.32 -15.77 5.05
C PHE A 117 17.83 -15.72 5.39
N ARG A 118 16.96 -15.82 4.38
CA ARG A 118 15.51 -15.89 4.53
C ARG A 118 14.92 -17.24 4.13
N GLY A 119 15.38 -17.84 3.03
CA GLY A 119 14.93 -19.17 2.59
C GLY A 119 15.54 -19.60 1.26
N LEU A 120 15.18 -20.79 0.77
CA LEU A 120 15.47 -21.22 -0.60
C LEU A 120 14.22 -21.04 -1.49
N ARG A 121 14.44 -20.62 -2.74
CA ARG A 121 13.40 -20.52 -3.77
C ARG A 121 13.60 -21.61 -4.80
N LEU A 122 12.87 -22.71 -4.63
CA LEU A 122 12.88 -23.86 -5.55
C LEU A 122 12.07 -23.59 -6.83
N ASP A 123 11.29 -22.51 -6.84
CA ASP A 123 10.39 -22.10 -7.92
C ASP A 123 11.04 -21.17 -8.96
N LYS A 124 12.33 -20.81 -8.79
CA LYS A 124 13.10 -20.00 -9.74
C LYS A 124 14.40 -20.71 -10.12
N PRO A 125 14.69 -20.94 -11.41
CA PRO A 125 15.95 -21.54 -11.84
C PRO A 125 17.11 -20.55 -11.65
N ALA A 126 18.25 -21.02 -11.15
CA ALA A 126 19.39 -20.16 -10.79
C ALA A 126 19.92 -19.31 -11.97
N SER A 127 19.86 -19.84 -13.20
CA SER A 127 20.21 -19.12 -14.44
C SER A 127 19.35 -17.90 -14.76
N SER A 128 18.15 -17.78 -14.17
CA SER A 128 17.25 -16.61 -14.32
C SER A 128 17.49 -15.51 -13.28
N VAL A 129 18.51 -15.66 -12.43
CA VAL A 129 18.87 -14.66 -11.42
C VAL A 129 19.97 -13.76 -11.98
N VAL A 130 19.55 -12.62 -12.54
CA VAL A 130 20.46 -11.55 -12.98
C VAL A 130 20.59 -10.47 -11.90
N ARG A 131 21.74 -9.78 -11.89
CA ARG A 131 21.94 -8.60 -11.06
C ARG A 131 21.13 -7.44 -11.63
N GLU A 132 20.19 -6.91 -10.85
CA GLU A 132 19.38 -5.75 -11.25
C GLU A 132 20.27 -4.49 -11.31
N GLY A 133 20.78 -4.23 -12.52
CA GLY A 133 21.63 -3.08 -12.83
C GLY A 133 20.79 -1.86 -13.16
N GLY A 134 20.88 -0.83 -12.33
CA GLY A 134 20.05 0.38 -12.45
C GLY A 134 20.31 1.22 -13.72
N LYS A 135 19.65 0.86 -14.82
CA LYS A 135 18.89 1.78 -15.65
C LYS A 135 17.48 1.22 -15.77
N THR A 136 16.48 2.03 -15.50
CA THR A 136 15.09 1.70 -15.84
C THR A 136 15.05 1.44 -17.34
N GLU A 137 14.72 0.23 -17.76
CA GLU A 137 14.36 0.00 -19.16
C GLU A 137 13.22 0.96 -19.48
N LEU A 138 13.44 1.81 -20.49
CA LEU A 138 12.37 2.62 -21.04
C LEU A 138 11.24 1.65 -21.40
N PRO A 139 9.98 1.93 -21.03
CA PRO A 139 8.88 1.07 -21.45
C PRO A 139 8.96 0.86 -22.96
N ALA A 140 8.46 -0.29 -23.43
CA ALA A 140 8.09 -0.46 -24.83
C ALA A 140 7.41 0.82 -25.32
N PRO A 141 7.77 1.34 -26.51
CA PRO A 141 7.34 2.65 -26.95
C PRO A 141 5.83 2.75 -26.79
N LEU A 142 5.41 3.74 -26.00
CA LEU A 142 4.00 4.09 -25.89
C LEU A 142 3.47 4.36 -27.32
N PRO A 143 2.17 4.17 -27.58
CA PRO A 143 1.56 4.78 -28.78
C PRO A 143 1.98 6.25 -28.86
N ASP A 144 2.16 6.80 -30.07
CA ASP A 144 2.73 8.15 -30.32
C ASP A 144 1.90 9.27 -29.66
N LEU A 145 2.07 9.39 -28.34
CA LEU A 145 1.17 10.12 -27.46
C LEU A 145 1.73 11.52 -27.27
N LYS A 146 1.21 12.45 -28.07
CA LYS A 146 1.58 13.87 -28.02
C LYS A 146 1.08 14.52 -26.72
N ILE A 147 1.85 14.37 -25.65
CA ILE A 147 1.63 15.07 -24.37
C ILE A 147 2.00 16.55 -24.55
N THR A 148 1.06 17.47 -24.32
CA THR A 148 1.36 18.92 -24.30
C THR A 148 1.75 19.37 -22.91
N HIS A 149 2.75 20.25 -22.79
CA HIS A 149 3.34 20.67 -21.51
C HIS A 149 3.73 19.48 -20.61
N PRO A 150 4.52 18.50 -21.12
CA PRO A 150 4.89 17.30 -20.36
C PRO A 150 5.61 17.62 -19.05
N GLU A 151 6.43 18.67 -19.03
CA GLU A 151 7.18 19.19 -17.89
C GLU A 151 6.33 19.85 -16.79
N ARG A 152 5.06 20.14 -17.07
CA ARG A 152 4.17 20.84 -16.12
C ARG A 152 4.04 20.03 -14.83
N VAL A 153 4.51 20.59 -13.72
CA VAL A 153 4.38 19.99 -12.39
C VAL A 153 2.91 20.03 -11.96
N ILE A 154 2.37 18.88 -11.55
CA ILE A 154 1.03 18.74 -10.99
C ILE A 154 1.08 18.84 -9.46
N ASP A 155 2.13 18.25 -8.85
CA ASP A 155 2.37 18.27 -7.41
C ASP A 155 3.79 18.76 -7.09
N ALA A 156 3.89 19.99 -6.57
CA ALA A 156 5.17 20.58 -6.18
C ALA A 156 5.88 19.83 -5.04
N SER A 157 5.15 19.06 -4.22
CA SER A 157 5.73 18.35 -3.07
C SER A 157 6.49 17.08 -3.45
N SER A 158 6.08 16.43 -4.54
CA SER A 158 6.67 15.19 -5.06
C SER A 158 7.41 15.39 -6.39
N GLY A 159 7.20 16.53 -7.05
CA GLY A 159 7.75 16.82 -8.39
C GLY A 159 7.03 16.08 -9.51
N ILE A 160 5.89 15.43 -9.25
CA ILE A 160 5.15 14.64 -10.25
C ILE A 160 4.64 15.56 -11.37
N THR A 161 5.00 15.21 -12.60
CA THR A 161 4.66 15.99 -13.80
C THR A 161 3.43 15.45 -14.53
N LYS A 162 2.89 16.24 -15.46
CA LYS A 162 1.86 15.79 -16.40
C LYS A 162 2.31 14.58 -17.22
N ALA A 163 3.58 14.55 -17.66
CA ALA A 163 4.12 13.39 -18.35
C ALA A 163 4.07 12.12 -17.50
N ASP A 164 4.41 12.21 -16.22
CA ASP A 164 4.37 11.05 -15.30
C ASP A 164 2.95 10.53 -15.11
N LEU A 165 1.95 11.43 -14.94
CA LEU A 165 0.55 11.05 -14.81
C LEU A 165 0.01 10.33 -16.06
N VAL A 166 0.31 10.86 -17.24
CA VAL A 166 -0.14 10.27 -18.50
C VAL A 166 0.55 8.92 -18.77
N ARG A 167 1.88 8.83 -18.52
CA ARG A 167 2.65 7.57 -18.62
C ARG A 167 2.16 6.52 -17.62
N TYR A 168 1.81 6.94 -16.41
CA TYR A 168 1.20 6.06 -15.41
C TYR A 168 -0.11 5.47 -15.93
N TYR A 169 -1.04 6.31 -16.41
CA TYR A 169 -2.30 5.83 -16.96
C TYR A 169 -2.14 4.93 -18.17
N ALA A 170 -1.15 5.19 -19.04
CA ALA A 170 -0.82 4.25 -20.12
C ALA A 170 -0.36 2.89 -19.57
N SER A 171 0.52 2.88 -18.56
CA SER A 171 1.04 1.64 -17.96
C SER A 171 0.01 0.82 -17.17
N VAL A 172 -1.13 1.40 -16.80
CA VAL A 172 -2.22 0.70 -16.09
C VAL A 172 -3.51 0.60 -16.89
N ALA A 173 -3.53 0.99 -18.17
CA ALA A 173 -4.76 1.06 -18.97
C ALA A 173 -5.49 -0.30 -19.02
N GLU A 174 -4.78 -1.39 -19.30
CA GLU A 174 -5.35 -2.75 -19.36
C GLU A 174 -5.94 -3.21 -18.01
N TRP A 175 -5.34 -2.78 -16.90
CA TRP A 175 -5.79 -3.08 -15.53
C TRP A 175 -6.97 -2.20 -15.11
N MET A 176 -6.99 -0.94 -15.56
CA MET A 176 -7.98 0.06 -15.14
C MET A 176 -9.26 0.02 -15.97
N LEU A 177 -9.18 -0.26 -17.27
CA LEU A 177 -10.34 -0.23 -18.18
C LEU A 177 -11.46 -1.22 -17.80
N PRO A 178 -11.19 -2.45 -17.31
CA PRO A 178 -12.24 -3.33 -16.79
C PRO A 178 -13.09 -2.69 -15.68
N HIS A 179 -12.52 -1.77 -14.90
CA HIS A 179 -13.26 -1.03 -13.87
C HIS A 179 -14.04 0.16 -14.43
N LEU A 180 -13.56 0.82 -15.49
CA LEU A 180 -14.15 2.05 -16.05
C LEU A 180 -15.18 1.81 -17.16
N ARG A 181 -14.98 0.77 -17.98
CA ARG A 181 -15.79 0.52 -19.19
C ARG A 181 -17.27 0.40 -18.86
N ASP A 182 -18.09 1.02 -19.69
CA ASP A 182 -19.55 1.09 -19.59
C ASP A 182 -20.06 1.70 -18.28
N ARG A 183 -19.20 2.28 -17.42
CA ARG A 183 -19.62 2.91 -16.16
C ARG A 183 -19.61 4.42 -16.26
N PRO A 184 -20.73 5.10 -15.93
CA PRO A 184 -20.72 6.55 -15.87
C PRO A 184 -19.62 7.05 -14.92
N VAL A 185 -18.79 7.97 -15.42
CA VAL A 185 -17.67 8.56 -14.69
C VAL A 185 -17.91 10.02 -14.31
N ALA A 186 -17.27 10.43 -13.22
CA ALA A 186 -16.99 11.81 -12.89
C ALA A 186 -15.48 12.01 -12.79
N LEU A 187 -14.98 13.08 -13.38
CA LEU A 187 -13.56 13.38 -13.47
C LEU A 187 -13.18 14.50 -12.49
N VAL A 188 -12.06 14.35 -11.79
CA VAL A 188 -11.44 15.46 -11.05
C VAL A 188 -10.28 15.98 -11.87
N ARG A 189 -10.37 17.23 -12.31
CA ARG A 189 -9.38 17.88 -13.19
C ARG A 189 -8.62 18.96 -12.45
N ALA A 190 -7.34 19.11 -12.74
CA ALA A 190 -6.48 20.15 -12.20
C ALA A 190 -5.65 20.81 -13.32
N PRO A 191 -6.24 21.74 -14.09
CA PRO A 191 -5.57 22.46 -15.17
C PRO A 191 -4.27 23.13 -14.70
N ASP A 192 -4.30 23.79 -13.54
CA ASP A 192 -3.18 24.52 -12.95
C ASP A 192 -2.38 23.68 -11.93
N GLY A 193 -2.67 22.37 -11.83
CA GLY A 193 -2.09 21.48 -10.83
C GLY A 193 -2.84 21.51 -9.49
N MET A 194 -2.40 20.71 -8.52
CA MET A 194 -3.17 20.47 -7.28
C MET A 194 -3.22 21.66 -6.31
N ALA A 195 -2.40 22.69 -6.53
CA ALA A 195 -2.44 23.95 -5.78
C ALA A 195 -3.49 24.94 -6.32
N GLY A 196 -3.96 24.73 -7.56
CA GLY A 196 -5.02 25.52 -8.18
C GLY A 196 -6.42 24.96 -7.92
N GLN A 197 -7.40 25.40 -8.72
CA GLN A 197 -8.77 24.93 -8.61
C GLN A 197 -8.92 23.49 -9.13
N LEU A 198 -9.59 22.66 -8.34
CA LEU A 198 -10.01 21.31 -8.75
C LEU A 198 -11.44 21.36 -9.30
N PHE A 199 -11.64 20.84 -10.52
CA PHE A 199 -12.94 20.80 -11.18
C PHE A 199 -13.51 19.38 -11.12
N PHE A 200 -14.70 19.22 -10.53
CA PHE A 200 -15.41 17.95 -10.46
C PHE A 200 -16.46 17.87 -11.59
N GLN A 201 -16.10 17.23 -12.69
CA GLN A 201 -16.87 17.21 -13.93
C GLN A 201 -17.65 15.89 -14.08
N LYS A 202 -18.99 15.94 -14.01
CA LYS A 202 -19.89 14.78 -14.20
C LYS A 202 -20.40 14.58 -15.64
N HIS A 203 -20.26 15.60 -16.49
CA HIS A 203 -20.90 15.68 -17.80
C HIS A 203 -19.95 16.25 -18.86
N ALA A 204 -20.25 16.02 -20.14
CA ALA A 204 -19.59 16.75 -21.22
C ALA A 204 -19.89 18.25 -21.09
N GLU A 205 -18.86 19.05 -20.86
CA GLU A 205 -18.93 20.50 -21.06
C GLU A 205 -18.76 20.82 -22.56
N ARG A 206 -18.81 22.10 -22.95
CA ARG A 206 -18.49 22.55 -24.33
C ARG A 206 -17.11 22.06 -24.82
N THR A 207 -16.17 21.83 -23.89
CA THR A 207 -14.88 21.21 -24.19
C THR A 207 -15.05 19.70 -24.33
N ALA A 208 -15.34 19.25 -25.55
CA ALA A 208 -15.34 17.83 -25.88
C ALA A 208 -13.96 17.22 -25.58
N MET A 209 -13.91 16.22 -24.68
CA MET A 209 -12.70 15.42 -24.49
C MET A 209 -12.67 14.32 -25.57
N PRO A 210 -11.62 14.24 -26.39
CA PRO A 210 -11.53 13.21 -27.42
C PRO A 210 -11.66 11.80 -26.83
N GLY A 211 -12.39 10.92 -27.52
CA GLY A 211 -12.52 9.51 -27.15
C GLY A 211 -13.52 9.18 -26.02
N LEU A 212 -13.97 10.16 -25.22
CA LEU A 212 -14.99 9.89 -24.20
C LEU A 212 -16.38 9.72 -24.86
N ALA A 213 -17.05 8.62 -24.56
CA ALA A 213 -18.41 8.38 -25.04
C ALA A 213 -19.41 9.17 -24.19
N ALA A 214 -20.20 10.02 -24.85
CA ALA A 214 -21.35 10.68 -24.27
C ALA A 214 -22.62 9.90 -24.63
N HIS A 215 -23.33 9.42 -23.61
CA HIS A 215 -24.51 8.57 -23.78
C HIS A 215 -25.78 9.38 -24.07
N ASP A 216 -26.78 8.73 -24.64
CA ASP A 216 -28.06 9.36 -24.95
C ASP A 216 -28.74 9.95 -23.70
N ARG A 217 -29.47 11.06 -23.88
CA ARG A 217 -30.15 11.76 -22.77
C ARG A 217 -31.30 10.97 -22.17
N GLY A 218 -31.91 10.06 -22.94
CA GLY A 218 -32.94 9.13 -22.47
C GLY A 218 -32.42 8.09 -21.48
N LEU A 219 -31.10 7.86 -21.41
CA LEU A 219 -30.48 6.97 -20.41
C LEU A 219 -30.65 7.53 -18.98
N TRP A 220 -30.68 8.86 -18.81
CA TRP A 220 -31.00 9.48 -17.53
C TRP A 220 -31.85 10.75 -17.73
N PRO A 221 -33.18 10.60 -17.88
CA PRO A 221 -34.08 11.71 -18.18
C PRO A 221 -34.01 12.82 -17.14
N GLY A 222 -34.05 14.08 -17.61
CA GLY A 222 -33.90 15.26 -16.75
C GLY A 222 -32.45 15.69 -16.49
N HIS A 223 -31.45 14.91 -16.90
CA HIS A 223 -30.03 15.21 -16.68
C HIS A 223 -29.27 15.43 -18.01
N PRO A 224 -28.06 16.04 -17.97
CA PRO A 224 -27.16 16.06 -19.12
C PRO A 224 -26.58 14.65 -19.41
N PRO A 225 -26.07 14.41 -20.63
CA PRO A 225 -25.40 13.15 -21.00
C PRO A 225 -24.42 12.63 -19.95
N LEU A 226 -24.47 11.32 -19.72
CA LEU A 226 -23.47 10.60 -18.92
C LEU A 226 -22.23 10.35 -19.78
N LEU A 227 -21.05 10.35 -19.14
CA LEU A 227 -19.77 10.08 -19.77
C LEU A 227 -19.23 8.70 -19.36
N THR A 228 -18.64 7.96 -20.28
CA THR A 228 -17.87 6.74 -20.01
C THR A 228 -16.45 6.84 -20.60
N VAL A 229 -15.53 6.01 -20.09
CA VAL A 229 -14.12 5.93 -20.52
C VAL A 229 -13.82 4.47 -20.82
N ASP A 230 -14.00 4.08 -22.08
CA ASP A 230 -14.12 2.67 -22.49
C ASP A 230 -12.88 2.12 -23.20
N THR A 231 -11.99 3.02 -23.62
CA THR A 231 -10.75 2.75 -24.37
C THR A 231 -9.52 3.40 -23.72
N ALA A 232 -8.33 2.87 -24.05
CA ALA A 232 -7.07 3.44 -23.57
C ALA A 232 -6.89 4.89 -24.07
N ASP A 233 -7.23 5.16 -25.32
CA ASP A 233 -7.14 6.51 -25.90
C ASP A 233 -8.04 7.51 -25.18
N ALA A 234 -9.24 7.12 -24.78
CA ALA A 234 -10.14 7.96 -23.96
C ALA A 234 -9.55 8.27 -22.58
N LEU A 235 -8.96 7.27 -21.93
CA LEU A 235 -8.28 7.42 -20.63
C LEU A 235 -7.08 8.39 -20.74
N LEU A 236 -6.27 8.22 -21.79
CA LEU A 236 -5.09 9.05 -22.04
C LEU A 236 -5.46 10.47 -22.47
N ALA A 237 -6.50 10.65 -23.28
CA ALA A 237 -7.05 11.95 -23.65
C ALA A 237 -7.60 12.69 -22.43
N ALA A 238 -8.31 12.02 -21.52
CA ALA A 238 -8.76 12.62 -20.26
C ALA A 238 -7.59 13.07 -19.38
N ALA A 239 -6.53 12.26 -19.24
CA ALA A 239 -5.32 12.63 -18.51
C ALA A 239 -4.56 13.80 -19.17
N GLN A 240 -4.45 13.80 -20.49
CA GLN A 240 -3.92 14.89 -21.31
C GLN A 240 -4.74 16.18 -21.16
N MET A 241 -6.06 16.08 -20.92
CA MET A 241 -6.97 17.18 -20.55
C MET A 241 -6.99 17.50 -19.04
N ASN A 242 -5.93 17.11 -18.35
CA ASN A 242 -5.61 17.36 -16.93
C ASN A 242 -6.54 16.66 -15.92
N SER A 243 -7.17 15.53 -16.29
CA SER A 243 -7.91 14.67 -15.35
C SER A 243 -6.94 13.86 -14.48
N ILE A 244 -7.06 14.01 -13.16
CA ILE A 244 -6.25 13.28 -12.16
C ILE A 244 -7.04 12.13 -11.53
N GLU A 245 -8.31 12.32 -11.18
CA GLU A 245 -9.11 11.26 -10.57
C GLU A 245 -10.26 10.83 -11.49
N PHE A 246 -10.48 9.52 -11.58
CA PHE A 246 -11.61 8.91 -12.28
C PHE A 246 -12.53 8.27 -11.23
N HIS A 247 -13.73 8.80 -11.05
CA HIS A 247 -14.71 8.30 -10.10
C HIS A 247 -15.85 7.63 -10.85
N MET A 248 -16.17 6.40 -10.51
CA MET A 248 -17.14 5.58 -11.24
C MET A 248 -18.41 5.35 -10.42
N TRP A 249 -19.57 5.31 -11.09
CA TRP A 249 -20.83 4.84 -10.51
C TRP A 249 -20.76 3.34 -10.17
N ASN A 250 -21.59 2.89 -9.23
CA ASN A 250 -21.72 1.49 -8.84
C ASN A 250 -22.58 0.63 -9.79
N SER A 251 -22.91 1.13 -10.98
CA SER A 251 -23.62 0.43 -12.04
C SER A 251 -22.91 0.65 -13.38
N ASP A 252 -23.31 -0.10 -14.40
CA ASP A 252 -22.99 0.16 -15.81
C ASP A 252 -24.17 0.84 -16.53
N VAL A 253 -23.98 1.32 -17.76
CA VAL A 253 -25.01 1.98 -18.58
C VAL A 253 -26.10 1.02 -19.09
N SER A 254 -25.82 -0.28 -19.24
CA SER A 254 -26.83 -1.27 -19.65
C SER A 254 -27.88 -1.50 -18.56
N ARG A 255 -27.49 -1.29 -17.29
CA ARG A 255 -28.32 -1.49 -16.10
C ARG A 255 -28.15 -0.36 -15.09
N LEU A 256 -28.33 0.88 -15.56
CA LEU A 256 -28.07 2.10 -14.79
C LEU A 256 -28.71 2.12 -13.39
N ASP A 257 -29.90 1.54 -13.22
CA ASP A 257 -30.61 1.51 -11.93
C ASP A 257 -30.32 0.30 -11.03
N LYS A 258 -29.49 -0.64 -11.49
CA LYS A 258 -29.18 -1.90 -10.80
C LYS A 258 -27.67 -2.00 -10.52
N PRO A 259 -27.18 -1.44 -9.40
CA PRO A 259 -25.77 -1.52 -9.06
C PRO A 259 -25.27 -2.97 -8.93
N ASP A 260 -24.08 -3.21 -9.45
CA ASP A 260 -23.36 -4.50 -9.45
C ASP A 260 -22.26 -4.55 -8.38
N ARG A 261 -22.25 -3.59 -7.45
CA ARG A 261 -21.36 -3.57 -6.29
C ARG A 261 -21.88 -2.69 -5.15
N VAL A 262 -21.42 -3.00 -3.94
CA VAL A 262 -21.53 -2.13 -2.76
C VAL A 262 -20.14 -1.80 -2.23
N ILE A 263 -19.94 -0.57 -1.77
CA ILE A 263 -18.65 -0.04 -1.30
C ILE A 263 -18.80 0.40 0.15
N PHE A 264 -17.80 0.03 0.97
CA PHE A 264 -17.58 0.54 2.31
C PHE A 264 -16.25 1.31 2.30
N ASP A 265 -16.31 2.63 2.42
CA ASP A 265 -15.12 3.50 2.43
C ASP A 265 -14.73 3.79 3.89
N LEU A 266 -13.61 3.22 4.34
CA LEU A 266 -13.16 3.28 5.74
C LEU A 266 -12.33 4.54 5.95
N ASP A 267 -13.00 5.59 6.40
CA ASP A 267 -12.48 6.95 6.48
C ASP A 267 -12.06 7.26 7.94
N PRO A 268 -10.76 7.18 8.28
CA PRO A 268 -10.29 7.42 9.64
C PRO A 268 -10.50 8.88 10.07
N GLY A 269 -11.03 9.05 11.28
CA GLY A 269 -11.05 10.34 11.95
C GLY A 269 -9.68 10.78 12.47
N GLU A 270 -9.66 11.94 13.10
CA GLU A 270 -8.44 12.48 13.70
C GLU A 270 -7.94 11.58 14.85
N GLY A 271 -6.62 11.46 14.98
CA GLY A 271 -5.97 10.62 16.00
C GLY A 271 -5.95 9.11 15.72
N VAL A 272 -6.67 8.62 14.71
CA VAL A 272 -6.69 7.19 14.36
C VAL A 272 -5.33 6.74 13.80
N LYS A 273 -4.76 5.69 14.40
CA LYS A 273 -3.51 5.08 13.94
C LYS A 273 -3.77 4.14 12.77
N TRP A 274 -2.81 4.00 11.85
CA TRP A 274 -2.94 3.12 10.68
C TRP A 274 -3.30 1.66 11.04
N ALA A 275 -2.74 1.13 12.13
CA ALA A 275 -3.07 -0.21 12.62
C ALA A 275 -4.58 -0.40 12.91
N HIS A 276 -5.28 0.64 13.38
CA HIS A 276 -6.72 0.57 13.61
C HIS A 276 -7.52 0.59 12.30
N VAL A 277 -6.96 1.17 11.22
CA VAL A 277 -7.57 1.11 9.87
C VAL A 277 -7.44 -0.30 9.28
N GLN A 278 -6.31 -0.97 9.53
CA GLN A 278 -6.10 -2.37 9.15
C GLN A 278 -7.03 -3.31 9.95
N GLU A 279 -7.11 -3.13 11.27
CA GLU A 279 -8.05 -3.81 12.17
C GLU A 279 -9.50 -3.63 11.73
N ALA A 280 -9.91 -2.38 11.44
CA ALA A 280 -11.26 -2.08 10.97
C ALA A 280 -11.61 -2.73 9.63
N ALA A 281 -10.66 -2.80 8.68
CA ALA A 281 -10.85 -3.51 7.42
C ALA A 281 -11.05 -5.02 7.64
N LEU A 282 -10.34 -5.62 8.61
CA LEU A 282 -10.55 -7.03 8.98
C LEU A 282 -11.92 -7.24 9.65
N LEU A 283 -12.37 -6.35 10.54
CA LEU A 283 -13.70 -6.43 11.16
C LEU A 283 -14.83 -6.29 10.13
N VAL A 284 -14.69 -5.38 9.15
CA VAL A 284 -15.62 -5.27 8.02
C VAL A 284 -15.61 -6.53 7.17
N ARG A 285 -14.44 -7.11 6.86
CA ARG A 285 -14.34 -8.39 6.13
C ARG A 285 -15.04 -9.51 6.89
N ALA A 286 -14.78 -9.65 8.19
CA ALA A 286 -15.36 -10.71 9.01
C ALA A 286 -16.89 -10.66 9.01
N LEU A 287 -17.49 -9.48 9.28
CA LEU A 287 -18.94 -9.33 9.24
C LEU A 287 -19.54 -9.57 7.85
N LEU A 288 -18.82 -9.25 6.77
CA LEU A 288 -19.24 -9.62 5.41
C LEU A 288 -19.17 -11.14 5.19
N SER A 289 -18.13 -11.82 5.67
CA SER A 289 -18.01 -13.28 5.59
C SER A 289 -19.12 -14.03 6.35
N GLU A 290 -19.53 -13.55 7.53
CA GLU A 290 -20.68 -14.10 8.27
C GLU A 290 -22.01 -13.94 7.50
N LEU A 291 -22.10 -12.93 6.63
CA LEU A 291 -23.23 -12.71 5.73
C LEU A 291 -23.07 -13.43 4.36
N GLU A 292 -22.09 -14.34 4.24
CA GLU A 292 -21.72 -15.05 3.01
C GLU A 292 -21.33 -14.12 1.84
N LEU A 293 -20.80 -12.93 2.16
CA LEU A 293 -20.36 -11.94 1.18
C LEU A 293 -18.83 -11.87 1.07
N GLU A 294 -18.32 -12.26 -0.09
CA GLU A 294 -16.93 -12.03 -0.49
C GLU A 294 -16.67 -10.56 -0.81
N ALA A 295 -15.66 -10.00 -0.15
CA ALA A 295 -15.22 -8.63 -0.36
C ALA A 295 -13.82 -8.59 -1.00
N ARG A 296 -13.54 -7.53 -1.74
CA ARG A 296 -12.22 -7.20 -2.33
C ARG A 296 -11.71 -5.89 -1.72
N LEU A 297 -10.39 -5.75 -1.61
CA LEU A 297 -9.75 -4.65 -0.89
C LEU A 297 -8.94 -3.76 -1.84
N LYS A 298 -9.03 -2.44 -1.68
CA LYS A 298 -8.09 -1.49 -2.28
C LYS A 298 -7.72 -0.37 -1.34
N THR A 299 -6.51 0.19 -1.49
CA THR A 299 -6.18 1.45 -0.84
C THR A 299 -7.06 2.58 -1.39
N SER A 300 -7.26 3.65 -0.63
CA SER A 300 -8.02 4.82 -1.12
C SER A 300 -7.19 5.76 -2.02
N GLY A 301 -5.87 5.63 -2.01
CA GLY A 301 -4.92 6.66 -2.46
C GLY A 301 -4.88 7.88 -1.54
N GLY A 302 -5.49 7.78 -0.35
CA GLY A 302 -5.58 8.84 0.65
C GLY A 302 -5.31 8.30 2.06
N LYS A 303 -6.23 8.56 3.01
CA LYS A 303 -6.07 8.14 4.42
C LYS A 303 -6.67 6.76 4.72
N GLY A 304 -7.68 6.35 3.97
CA GLY A 304 -8.50 5.16 4.24
C GLY A 304 -8.26 3.96 3.32
N LEU A 305 -9.15 2.98 3.44
CA LEU A 305 -9.24 1.77 2.61
C LEU A 305 -10.66 1.66 2.05
N HIS A 306 -10.83 1.13 0.84
CA HIS A 306 -12.14 0.75 0.34
C HIS A 306 -12.29 -0.77 0.38
N VAL A 307 -13.37 -1.25 0.99
CA VAL A 307 -13.83 -2.64 0.90
C VAL A 307 -15.00 -2.69 -0.06
N VAL A 308 -14.94 -3.56 -1.07
CA VAL A 308 -15.91 -3.61 -2.19
C VAL A 308 -16.44 -5.01 -2.37
N VAL A 309 -17.76 -5.18 -2.36
CA VAL A 309 -18.43 -6.46 -2.59
C VAL A 309 -19.05 -6.44 -4.00
N PRO A 310 -18.62 -7.31 -4.94
CA PRO A 310 -19.28 -7.49 -6.24
C PRO A 310 -20.64 -8.18 -6.09
N LEU A 311 -21.65 -7.69 -6.78
CA LEU A 311 -23.04 -8.13 -6.73
C LEU A 311 -23.55 -8.54 -8.12
N GLY A 312 -24.54 -9.43 -8.15
CA GLY A 312 -25.41 -9.55 -9.32
C GLY A 312 -26.31 -8.31 -9.44
N PRO A 313 -26.37 -7.61 -10.59
CA PRO A 313 -27.18 -6.39 -10.77
C PRO A 313 -28.69 -6.70 -10.84
N ARG A 314 -29.27 -7.04 -9.68
CA ARG A 314 -30.68 -7.44 -9.51
C ARG A 314 -31.45 -6.45 -8.62
N MET A 315 -30.81 -5.93 -7.59
CA MET A 315 -31.40 -4.95 -6.67
C MET A 315 -31.19 -3.53 -7.16
N ASP A 316 -32.11 -2.63 -6.79
CA ASP A 316 -31.99 -1.20 -7.03
C ASP A 316 -31.06 -0.50 -6.00
N TYR A 317 -30.69 0.74 -6.30
CA TYR A 317 -29.90 1.59 -5.41
C TYR A 317 -30.52 1.82 -4.02
N ALA A 318 -31.85 1.82 -3.88
CA ALA A 318 -32.48 2.07 -2.58
C ALA A 318 -32.23 0.88 -1.64
N LYS A 319 -32.41 -0.35 -2.14
CA LYS A 319 -32.12 -1.60 -1.40
C LYS A 319 -30.63 -1.74 -1.08
N VAL A 320 -29.74 -1.52 -2.04
CA VAL A 320 -28.28 -1.63 -1.81
C VAL A 320 -27.79 -0.57 -0.81
N LYS A 321 -28.28 0.68 -0.92
CA LYS A 321 -27.97 1.74 0.05
C LYS A 321 -28.50 1.40 1.45
N ALA A 322 -29.75 0.93 1.57
CA ALA A 322 -30.36 0.55 2.84
C ALA A 322 -29.56 -0.58 3.53
N PHE A 323 -29.20 -1.64 2.80
CA PHE A 323 -28.32 -2.69 3.32
C PHE A 323 -26.99 -2.11 3.85
N SER A 324 -26.30 -1.30 3.05
CA SER A 324 -25.01 -0.71 3.46
C SER A 324 -25.14 0.22 4.69
N GLN A 325 -26.26 0.92 4.83
CA GLN A 325 -26.56 1.75 6.00
C GLN A 325 -26.81 0.91 7.25
N SER A 326 -27.62 -0.16 7.15
CA SER A 326 -27.87 -1.08 8.26
C SER A 326 -26.58 -1.78 8.68
N PHE A 327 -25.74 -2.22 7.72
CA PHE A 327 -24.46 -2.87 8.00
C PHE A 327 -23.55 -1.96 8.82
N VAL A 328 -23.39 -0.69 8.41
CA VAL A 328 -22.56 0.28 9.14
C VAL A 328 -23.15 0.63 10.51
N ARG A 329 -24.48 0.72 10.64
CA ARG A 329 -25.15 0.92 11.94
C ARG A 329 -24.93 -0.26 12.88
N HIS A 330 -25.05 -1.48 12.38
CA HIS A 330 -24.77 -2.69 13.15
C HIS A 330 -23.31 -2.70 13.62
N LEU A 331 -22.35 -2.49 12.71
CA LEU A 331 -20.92 -2.46 13.03
C LEU A 331 -20.58 -1.39 14.10
N ALA A 332 -21.18 -0.20 14.01
CA ALA A 332 -20.99 0.87 15.00
C ALA A 332 -21.75 0.64 16.32
N LYS A 333 -22.77 -0.23 16.36
CA LYS A 333 -23.45 -0.68 17.58
C LYS A 333 -22.64 -1.79 18.29
N THR A 334 -22.05 -2.69 17.51
CA THR A 334 -21.32 -3.87 17.99
C THR A 334 -19.89 -3.54 18.45
N VAL A 335 -19.20 -2.61 17.76
CA VAL A 335 -17.83 -2.17 18.12
C VAL A 335 -17.75 -0.63 18.17
N PRO A 336 -18.49 0.01 19.10
CA PRO A 336 -18.70 1.47 19.14
C PRO A 336 -17.42 2.26 19.46
N GLU A 337 -16.39 1.62 20.01
CA GLU A 337 -15.09 2.23 20.29
C GLU A 337 -14.17 2.27 19.06
N ARG A 338 -14.45 1.49 18.01
CA ARG A 338 -13.75 1.56 16.71
C ARG A 338 -14.51 2.34 15.66
N PHE A 339 -15.83 2.23 15.61
CA PHE A 339 -16.62 2.72 14.48
C PHE A 339 -17.58 3.85 14.85
N SER A 340 -17.90 4.66 13.83
CA SER A 340 -19.01 5.62 13.86
C SER A 340 -19.91 5.39 12.65
N ALA A 341 -21.23 5.45 12.85
CA ALA A 341 -22.22 5.41 11.78
C ALA A 341 -22.71 6.81 11.33
N VAL A 342 -22.19 7.88 11.96
CA VAL A 342 -22.61 9.26 11.71
C VAL A 342 -21.51 10.02 10.96
N SER A 343 -21.89 10.64 9.84
CA SER A 343 -20.99 11.48 9.03
C SER A 343 -20.54 12.74 9.78
N GLY A 344 -19.42 13.32 9.35
CA GLY A 344 -18.86 14.55 9.91
C GLY A 344 -17.59 14.30 10.75
N PRO A 345 -16.59 15.21 10.75
CA PRO A 345 -15.31 14.98 11.44
C PRO A 345 -15.43 14.82 12.97
N SER A 346 -16.28 15.65 13.61
CA SER A 346 -16.54 15.62 15.06
C SER A 346 -17.08 14.27 15.54
N ASN A 347 -17.90 13.61 14.73
CA ASN A 347 -18.55 12.33 15.05
C ASN A 347 -17.61 11.11 14.96
N ARG A 348 -16.32 11.32 14.65
CA ARG A 348 -15.34 10.23 14.47
C ARG A 348 -13.95 10.49 15.08
N ILE A 349 -13.81 11.42 16.02
CA ILE A 349 -12.52 11.62 16.72
C ILE A 349 -12.10 10.29 17.39
N GLY A 350 -10.91 9.79 17.05
CA GLY A 350 -10.41 8.48 17.50
C GLY A 350 -11.09 7.24 16.87
N LYS A 351 -12.07 7.41 15.98
CA LYS A 351 -12.87 6.34 15.37
C LYS A 351 -12.82 6.36 13.84
N ILE A 352 -13.25 5.28 13.21
CA ILE A 352 -13.38 5.16 11.75
C ILE A 352 -14.85 5.32 11.37
N TYR A 353 -15.13 6.25 10.45
CA TYR A 353 -16.43 6.31 9.81
C TYR A 353 -16.41 5.40 8.59
N VAL A 354 -17.39 4.51 8.46
CA VAL A 354 -17.56 3.70 7.25
C VAL A 354 -18.59 4.40 6.38
N ASP A 355 -18.12 5.12 5.36
CA ASP A 355 -18.97 5.89 4.46
C ASP A 355 -19.73 4.93 3.52
N TYR A 356 -21.04 4.82 3.77
CA TYR A 356 -22.01 4.09 2.96
C TYR A 356 -22.79 5.00 1.99
N LEU A 357 -22.61 6.33 2.06
CA LEU A 357 -23.35 7.29 1.24
C LEU A 357 -23.00 7.15 -0.26
N ARG A 358 -21.83 6.59 -0.55
CA ARG A 358 -21.36 6.20 -1.89
C ARG A 358 -22.24 5.19 -2.62
N ASN A 359 -23.14 4.52 -1.92
CA ASN A 359 -24.01 3.47 -2.48
C ASN A 359 -25.37 3.99 -3.00
N GLY A 360 -25.55 5.30 -3.16
CA GLY A 360 -26.73 5.88 -3.81
C GLY A 360 -26.58 6.06 -5.34
N LYS A 361 -27.70 6.22 -6.06
CA LYS A 361 -27.69 6.60 -7.49
C LYS A 361 -26.93 7.92 -7.67
N ALA A 362 -26.17 8.04 -8.75
CA ALA A 362 -25.32 9.20 -9.09
C ALA A 362 -24.21 9.56 -8.08
N GLN A 363 -23.95 8.68 -7.10
CA GLN A 363 -22.79 8.73 -6.22
C GLN A 363 -21.63 7.95 -6.86
N THR A 364 -20.41 8.39 -6.57
CA THR A 364 -19.22 7.92 -7.26
C THR A 364 -18.07 7.69 -6.28
N THR A 365 -17.25 6.68 -6.57
CA THR A 365 -16.04 6.36 -5.83
C THR A 365 -14.85 6.29 -6.79
N ALA A 366 -13.68 6.76 -6.35
CA ALA A 366 -12.45 6.70 -7.13
C ALA A 366 -12.19 5.26 -7.60
N SER A 367 -11.91 5.08 -8.89
CA SER A 367 -11.68 3.78 -9.49
C SER A 367 -10.46 3.10 -8.87
N ALA A 368 -10.42 1.77 -8.96
CA ALA A 368 -9.16 1.05 -8.89
C ALA A 368 -8.18 1.65 -9.92
N PHE A 369 -6.90 1.74 -9.54
CA PHE A 369 -5.82 2.38 -10.30
C PHE A 369 -6.00 3.89 -10.58
N SER A 370 -7.01 4.56 -10.02
CA SER A 370 -7.08 6.02 -10.08
C SER A 370 -6.01 6.65 -9.20
N ALA A 371 -5.24 7.58 -9.76
CA ALA A 371 -4.50 8.56 -8.99
C ALA A 371 -5.46 9.47 -8.20
N ARG A 372 -4.93 10.14 -7.18
CA ARG A 372 -5.64 11.09 -6.31
C ARG A 372 -5.03 12.48 -6.40
N ALA A 373 -5.87 13.51 -6.49
CA ALA A 373 -5.51 14.92 -6.43
C ALA A 373 -5.26 15.34 -4.97
N ARG A 374 -4.22 14.74 -4.36
CA ARG A 374 -3.77 14.96 -2.99
C ARG A 374 -2.24 14.99 -2.98
N ILE A 375 -1.66 15.72 -2.03
CA ILE A 375 -0.20 15.78 -1.79
C ILE A 375 0.42 14.38 -1.86
N GLY A 376 1.44 14.22 -2.71
CA GLY A 376 2.11 12.95 -3.01
C GLY A 376 1.48 12.11 -4.12
N MET A 377 0.33 12.52 -4.68
CA MET A 377 -0.47 11.85 -5.72
C MET A 377 -0.63 10.33 -5.54
N GLY A 378 -1.16 9.95 -4.37
CA GLY A 378 -1.45 8.56 -4.03
C GLY A 378 -2.39 7.87 -5.03
N VAL A 379 -2.30 6.55 -5.12
CA VAL A 379 -3.10 5.70 -6.03
C VAL A 379 -4.06 4.81 -5.25
N SER A 380 -5.29 4.66 -5.73
CA SER A 380 -6.27 3.69 -5.19
C SER A 380 -5.96 2.30 -5.74
N MET A 381 -5.03 1.60 -5.10
CA MET A 381 -4.43 0.35 -5.57
C MET A 381 -5.20 -0.88 -5.06
N PRO A 382 -5.72 -1.76 -5.94
CA PRO A 382 -6.17 -3.10 -5.58
C PRO A 382 -5.08 -3.91 -4.89
N VAL A 383 -5.45 -4.64 -3.84
CA VAL A 383 -4.54 -5.49 -3.06
C VAL A 383 -5.25 -6.78 -2.67
N ALA A 384 -4.46 -7.85 -2.50
CA ALA A 384 -4.94 -9.06 -1.84
C ALA A 384 -5.11 -8.81 -0.34
N TRP A 385 -6.01 -9.55 0.31
CA TRP A 385 -6.27 -9.35 1.75
C TRP A 385 -5.07 -9.71 2.61
N GLU A 386 -4.25 -10.64 2.13
CA GLU A 386 -3.04 -11.17 2.77
C GLU A 386 -1.97 -10.07 2.87
N GLN A 387 -2.02 -9.06 1.99
CA GLN A 387 -1.14 -7.89 2.02
C GLN A 387 -1.58 -6.83 3.05
N LEU A 388 -2.79 -6.92 3.62
CA LEU A 388 -3.37 -5.87 4.47
C LEU A 388 -2.49 -5.55 5.68
N SER A 389 -1.95 -6.55 6.36
CA SER A 389 -1.04 -6.40 7.51
C SER A 389 0.25 -5.66 7.13
N ASP A 390 0.71 -5.83 5.89
CA ASP A 390 1.92 -5.23 5.38
C ASP A 390 1.75 -3.81 4.81
N LEU A 391 0.53 -3.36 4.54
CA LEU A 391 0.28 -1.97 4.17
C LEU A 391 0.77 -1.01 5.25
N LYS A 392 1.30 0.15 4.84
CA LYS A 392 1.82 1.20 5.74
C LYS A 392 1.04 2.51 5.68
N SER A 393 0.21 2.71 4.65
CA SER A 393 -0.75 3.82 4.56
C SER A 393 -1.82 3.58 3.47
N GLY A 394 -2.91 4.35 3.51
CA GLY A 394 -3.93 4.38 2.46
C GLY A 394 -3.46 5.00 1.13
N ALA A 395 -2.24 5.52 1.09
CA ALA A 395 -1.57 6.12 -0.06
C ALA A 395 -0.13 5.57 -0.20
N GLN A 396 0.03 4.26 0.04
CA GLN A 396 1.35 3.59 0.02
C GLN A 396 2.06 3.71 -1.34
N TRP A 397 1.28 3.70 -2.42
CA TRP A 397 1.76 3.90 -3.78
C TRP A 397 1.27 5.23 -4.33
N ASN A 398 2.08 5.84 -5.19
CA ASN A 398 1.74 7.02 -5.97
C ASN A 398 1.95 6.77 -7.46
N VAL A 399 1.65 7.76 -8.30
CA VAL A 399 1.81 7.73 -9.76
C VAL A 399 3.18 7.18 -10.21
N GLN A 400 4.26 7.50 -9.49
CA GLN A 400 5.62 7.04 -9.83
C GLN A 400 5.91 5.61 -9.35
N THR A 401 5.54 5.24 -8.12
CA THR A 401 5.87 3.94 -7.51
C THR A 401 4.86 2.83 -7.81
N ALA A 402 3.64 3.19 -8.22
CA ALA A 402 2.60 2.22 -8.57
C ALA A 402 2.98 1.37 -9.79
N ARG A 403 3.64 1.96 -10.80
CA ARG A 403 4.10 1.23 -11.99
C ARG A 403 5.17 0.18 -11.65
N GLU A 404 6.14 0.54 -10.82
CA GLU A 404 7.17 -0.38 -10.33
C GLU A 404 6.53 -1.55 -9.56
N TYR A 405 5.63 -1.25 -8.61
CA TYR A 405 4.89 -2.28 -7.87
C TYR A 405 4.11 -3.25 -8.77
N LEU A 406 3.44 -2.74 -9.81
CA LEU A 406 2.66 -3.56 -10.74
C LEU A 406 3.53 -4.44 -11.64
N SER A 407 4.76 -4.02 -11.97
CA SER A 407 5.69 -4.88 -12.72
C SER A 407 6.13 -6.14 -11.96
N PHE A 408 5.94 -6.18 -10.64
CA PHE A 408 6.15 -7.37 -9.81
C PHE A 408 4.88 -8.22 -9.58
N GLN A 409 3.71 -7.79 -10.07
CA GLN A 409 2.46 -8.55 -9.94
C GLN A 409 2.26 -9.48 -11.15
N SER A 410 2.14 -10.78 -10.88
CA SER A 410 1.84 -11.80 -11.91
C SER A 410 0.34 -12.11 -12.04
N SER A 411 -0.51 -11.54 -11.17
CA SER A 411 -1.95 -11.77 -11.16
C SER A 411 -2.73 -10.57 -10.62
N ASP A 412 -3.98 -10.43 -11.06
CA ASP A 412 -4.93 -9.46 -10.51
C ASP A 412 -5.48 -9.96 -9.16
N PRO A 413 -5.25 -9.25 -8.03
CA PRO A 413 -5.85 -9.60 -6.74
C PRO A 413 -7.39 -9.52 -6.75
N TRP A 414 -7.97 -8.88 -7.77
CA TRP A 414 -9.41 -8.77 -7.99
C TRP A 414 -9.90 -9.67 -9.15
N LYS A 415 -9.11 -10.63 -9.66
CA LYS A 415 -9.51 -11.51 -10.78
C LYS A 415 -10.91 -12.15 -10.63
N GLU A 416 -11.26 -12.56 -9.42
CA GLU A 416 -12.55 -13.18 -9.07
C GLU A 416 -13.72 -12.18 -8.98
N PHE A 417 -13.45 -10.87 -8.87
CA PHE A 417 -14.46 -9.81 -8.86
C PHE A 417 -15.35 -9.88 -10.11
N TRP A 418 -14.75 -10.19 -11.25
CA TRP A 418 -15.39 -10.19 -12.57
C TRP A 418 -16.40 -11.34 -12.76
N SER A 419 -16.18 -12.48 -12.09
CA SER A 419 -17.06 -13.65 -12.13
C SER A 419 -18.09 -13.68 -10.99
N ALA A 420 -17.83 -13.00 -9.87
CA ALA A 420 -18.73 -13.00 -8.71
C ALA A 420 -20.11 -12.39 -9.01
N ARG A 421 -21.19 -13.08 -8.62
CA ARG A 421 -22.60 -12.65 -8.85
C ARG A 421 -23.44 -12.77 -7.57
N GLN A 422 -22.91 -12.24 -6.48
CA GLN A 422 -23.47 -12.37 -5.13
C GLN A 422 -24.84 -11.68 -5.00
N SER A 423 -25.68 -12.18 -4.09
CA SER A 423 -27.00 -11.61 -3.80
C SER A 423 -27.05 -11.07 -2.38
N LEU A 424 -27.56 -9.86 -2.20
CA LEU A 424 -27.78 -9.30 -0.87
C LEU A 424 -29.04 -9.86 -0.17
N ALA A 425 -29.83 -10.73 -0.81
CA ALA A 425 -31.12 -11.17 -0.25
C ALA A 425 -31.00 -11.82 1.13
N ALA A 426 -30.22 -12.91 1.23
CA ALA A 426 -29.95 -13.58 2.50
C ALA A 426 -29.19 -12.66 3.49
N ALA A 427 -28.26 -11.83 3.00
CA ALA A 427 -27.52 -10.89 3.83
C ALA A 427 -28.42 -9.80 4.46
N ILE A 428 -29.50 -9.38 3.78
CA ILE A 428 -30.50 -8.44 4.31
C ILE A 428 -31.36 -9.10 5.39
N GLU A 429 -31.73 -10.37 5.21
CA GLU A 429 -32.54 -11.14 6.16
C GLU A 429 -31.76 -11.53 7.43
N ARG A 430 -30.46 -11.82 7.31
CA ARG A 430 -29.59 -12.22 8.43
C ARG A 430 -29.04 -11.04 9.25
N LEU A 431 -29.02 -9.83 8.70
CA LEU A 431 -28.45 -8.65 9.36
C LEU A 431 -29.41 -8.08 10.42
N PRO A 432 -29.05 -8.06 11.72
CA PRO A 432 -29.96 -7.73 12.82
C PRO A 432 -29.89 -6.28 13.33
#